data_AF-A0A967SFH6-F1
#
_entry.id   AF-A0A967SFH6-F1
#
_cell.length_a   1.000
_cell.length_b   1.000
_cell.length_c   1.000
_cell.angle_alpha   90.00
_cell.angle_beta   90.00
_cell.angle_gamma   90.00
#
_symmetry.space_group_name_H-M   'P 1'
#
loop_
_entity.id
_entity.type
_entity.pdbx_description
1 polymer ?
#
loop_
_entity_poly.entity_id
_entity_poly.type
_entity_poly.pdbx_seq_one_letter_code
_entity_poly.pdbx_strand_id
1 'polypeptide(L)'
;LAANNAPAEILVGSQRPFVQVQRALPTDAPTRDQVVQFKDVGTRLSVTPTVSQDGYVMLEVVQEVSAATAEVAFDAPVISRRSIQTQLLV
;
A
#
# COMPACT_ATOMS: atom_id res chain seq x y z
N LEU A 1 19.12 -0.23 0.82
CA LEU A 1 20.16 -0.82 -0.08
C LEU A 1 19.59 -2.11 -0.66
N ALA A 2 19.88 -2.43 -1.92
CA ALA A 2 19.42 -3.63 -2.62
C ALA A 2 20.61 -4.34 -3.28
N ALA A 3 20.59 -5.68 -3.31
CA ALA A 3 21.63 -6.46 -3.98
C ALA A 3 21.25 -6.72 -5.45
N ASN A 4 22.24 -7.02 -6.30
CA ASN A 4 22.00 -7.31 -7.72
C ASN A 4 21.00 -8.47 -7.89
N ASN A 5 19.98 -8.26 -8.72
CA ASN A 5 18.85 -9.16 -8.98
C ASN A 5 18.04 -9.55 -7.73
N ALA A 6 18.17 -8.81 -6.63
CA ALA A 6 17.39 -9.04 -5.42
C ALA A 6 16.38 -7.90 -5.23
N PRO A 7 15.07 -8.21 -5.13
CA PRO A 7 14.07 -7.19 -4.85
C PRO A 7 14.28 -6.62 -3.44
N ALA A 8 14.13 -5.31 -3.33
CA ALA A 8 14.09 -4.62 -2.05
C ALA A 8 12.82 -3.78 -1.96
N GLU A 9 12.19 -3.77 -0.78
CA GLU A 9 11.02 -2.95 -0.50
C GLU A 9 11.25 -2.11 0.74
N ILE A 10 10.74 -0.88 0.70
CA ILE A 10 10.52 -0.06 1.88
C ILE A 10 9.07 0.44 1.90
N LEU A 11 8.45 0.35 3.06
CA LEU A 11 7.16 0.93 3.36
C LEU A 11 7.32 1.89 4.53
N VAL A 12 6.97 3.15 4.31
CA VAL A 12 6.93 4.18 5.35
C VAL A 12 5.51 4.70 5.43
N GLY A 13 4.81 4.39 6.54
CA GLY A 13 3.40 4.70 6.65
C GLY A 13 2.77 4.23 7.96
N SER A 14 1.45 4.10 7.90
CA SER A 14 0.60 3.70 9.02
C SER A 14 -0.45 2.71 8.55
N GLN A 15 -0.84 1.80 9.43
CA GLN A 15 -1.97 0.90 9.18
C GLN A 15 -3.28 1.61 9.51
N ARG A 16 -4.22 1.59 8.57
CA ARG A 16 -5.55 2.20 8.70
C ARG A 16 -6.63 1.13 8.76
N PRO A 17 -7.54 1.15 9.75
CA PRO A 17 -8.65 0.21 9.85
C PRO A 17 -9.78 0.56 8.86
N PHE A 18 -10.43 -0.47 8.31
CA PHE A 18 -11.56 -0.41 7.40
C PHE A 18 -12.63 -1.41 7.85
N VAL A 19 -13.87 -0.97 8.01
CA VAL A 19 -14.99 -1.86 8.33
C VAL A 19 -15.52 -2.48 7.04
N GLN A 20 -15.38 -3.80 6.86
CA GLN A 20 -15.79 -4.49 5.63
C GLN A 20 -17.25 -4.92 5.60
N VAL A 21 -17.81 -5.29 6.75
CA VAL A 21 -19.17 -5.84 6.84
C VAL A 21 -19.81 -5.28 8.11
N GLN A 22 -21.03 -4.77 7.97
CA GLN A 22 -21.92 -4.53 9.09
C GLN A 22 -23.10 -5.50 8.93
N ARG A 23 -23.16 -6.55 9.77
CA ARG A 23 -24.34 -7.43 9.82
C ARG A 23 -25.22 -6.99 10.98
N ALA A 24 -26.47 -6.63 10.68
CA ALA A 24 -27.48 -6.45 11.72
C ALA A 24 -27.90 -7.83 12.23
N LEU A 25 -27.75 -8.06 13.54
CA LEU A 25 -28.29 -9.25 14.20
C LEU A 25 -29.81 -9.07 14.41
N PRO A 26 -30.62 -10.11 14.19
CA PRO A 26 -32.07 -10.06 14.40
C PRO A 26 -32.39 -10.22 15.90
N THR A 27 -31.92 -9.31 16.73
CA THR A 27 -32.21 -9.27 18.17
C THR A 27 -32.66 -7.87 18.57
N ASP A 28 -33.48 -7.74 19.63
CA ASP A 28 -34.03 -6.47 20.15
C ASP A 28 -32.97 -5.46 20.66
N ALA A 29 -31.67 -5.79 20.52
CA ALA A 29 -30.55 -4.90 20.78
C ALA A 29 -29.78 -4.67 19.46
N PRO A 30 -29.40 -3.42 19.12
CA PRO A 30 -28.66 -3.09 17.91
C PRO A 30 -27.18 -3.47 18.03
N THR A 31 -26.90 -4.75 18.22
CA THR A 31 -25.53 -5.28 18.19
C THR A 31 -25.15 -5.49 16.73
N ARG A 32 -24.06 -4.86 16.28
CA ARG A 32 -23.54 -4.99 14.92
C ARG A 32 -22.26 -5.80 14.96
N ASP A 33 -22.21 -6.90 14.21
CA ASP A 33 -20.95 -7.58 13.93
C ASP A 33 -20.19 -6.75 12.90
N GLN A 34 -18.99 -6.29 13.29
CA GLN A 34 -18.09 -5.54 12.43
C GLN A 34 -16.80 -6.33 12.19
N VAL A 35 -16.49 -6.56 10.92
CA VAL A 35 -15.18 -7.10 10.52
C VAL A 35 -14.27 -5.93 10.17
N VAL A 36 -13.21 -5.73 10.96
CA VAL A 36 -12.21 -4.69 10.72
C VAL A 36 -11.02 -5.29 9.96
N GLN A 37 -10.64 -4.67 8.85
CA GLN A 37 -9.42 -4.98 8.11
C GLN A 37 -8.43 -3.82 8.19
N PHE A 38 -7.15 -4.11 8.26
CA PHE A 38 -6.10 -3.09 8.23
C PHE A 38 -5.50 -2.99 6.82
N LYS A 39 -5.32 -1.75 6.34
CA LYS A 39 -4.63 -1.45 5.09
C LYS A 39 -3.44 -0.54 5.37
N ASP A 40 -2.30 -0.85 4.77
CA ASP A 40 -1.13 0.02 4.84
C ASP A 40 -1.37 1.29 3.99
N VAL A 41 -1.09 2.45 4.57
CA VAL A 41 -1.20 3.75 3.91
C VAL A 41 0.08 4.54 4.16
N GLY A 42 0.73 4.98 3.08
CA GLY A 42 1.98 5.70 3.12
C GLY A 42 2.74 5.61 1.81
N THR A 43 4.06 5.74 1.87
CA THR A 43 4.93 5.59 0.71
C THR A 43 5.51 4.18 0.69
N ARG A 44 5.25 3.44 -0.39
CA ARG A 44 5.87 2.16 -0.70
C ARG A 44 6.78 2.34 -1.91
N LEU A 45 8.00 1.85 -1.80
CA LEU A 45 8.96 1.82 -2.89
C LEU A 45 9.53 0.42 -2.98
N SER A 46 9.37 -0.22 -4.14
CA SER A 46 9.99 -1.48 -4.49
C SER A 46 10.97 -1.25 -5.63
N VAL A 47 12.17 -1.79 -5.49
CA VAL A 47 13.25 -1.66 -6.48
C VAL A 47 13.91 -3.01 -6.69
N THR A 48 14.10 -3.38 -7.95
CA THR A 48 14.92 -4.54 -8.34
C THR A 48 16.03 -4.06 -9.27
N PRO A 49 17.30 -4.06 -8.83
CA PRO A 49 18.42 -3.68 -9.68
C PRO A 49 18.93 -4.88 -10.49
N THR A 50 19.35 -4.64 -11.72
CA THR A 50 20.11 -5.58 -12.55
C THR A 50 21.36 -4.88 -13.06
N VAL A 51 22.52 -5.34 -12.59
CA VAL A 51 23.83 -4.81 -12.96
C VAL A 51 24.39 -5.61 -14.13
N SER A 52 24.71 -4.93 -15.22
CA SER A 52 25.33 -5.53 -16.41
C SER A 52 26.84 -5.74 -16.21
N GLN A 53 27.46 -6.57 -17.05
CA GLN A 53 28.91 -6.79 -17.01
C GLN A 53 29.72 -5.53 -17.33
N ASP A 54 29.16 -4.64 -18.14
CA ASP A 54 29.76 -3.35 -18.51
C ASP A 54 29.55 -2.28 -17.41
N GLY A 55 28.88 -2.63 -16.31
CA GLY A 55 28.68 -1.77 -15.15
C GLY A 55 27.41 -0.91 -15.16
N TYR A 56 26.59 -0.98 -16.21
CA TYR A 56 25.29 -0.30 -16.24
C TYR A 56 24.32 -0.91 -15.24
N VAL A 57 23.46 -0.07 -14.66
CA VAL A 57 22.44 -0.53 -13.71
C VAL A 57 21.06 -0.28 -14.31
N MET A 58 20.36 -1.37 -14.62
CA MET A 58 18.94 -1.31 -14.90
C MET A 58 18.17 -1.38 -13.59
N LEU A 59 17.22 -0.47 -13.38
CA LEU A 59 16.37 -0.44 -12.20
C LEU A 59 14.91 -0.61 -12.62
N GLU A 60 14.28 -1.68 -12.12
CA GLU A 60 12.84 -1.77 -12.11
C GLU A 60 12.32 -1.10 -10.84
N VAL A 61 11.53 -0.04 -10.99
CA VAL A 61 11.05 0.76 -9.86
C VAL A 61 9.52 0.78 -9.87
N VAL A 62 8.95 0.32 -8.76
CA VAL A 62 7.52 0.47 -8.46
C VAL A 62 7.40 1.36 -7.24
N GLN A 63 6.82 2.54 -7.43
CA GLN A 63 6.57 3.47 -6.33
C GLN A 63 5.06 3.69 -6.21
N GLU A 64 4.58 3.59 -4.98
CA GLU A 64 3.23 3.96 -4.60
C GLU A 64 3.27 4.98 -3.47
N VAL A 65 2.46 6.03 -3.62
CA VAL A 65 2.22 7.01 -2.56
C VAL A 65 0.72 7.03 -2.28
N SER A 66 0.36 6.65 -1.07
CA SER A 66 -1.01 6.69 -0.58
C SER A 66 -1.15 7.59 0.65
N ALA A 67 -2.32 8.23 0.75
CA ALA A 67 -2.64 9.12 1.86
C ALA A 67 -4.14 9.06 2.18
N ALA A 68 -4.45 9.03 3.48
CA ALA A 68 -5.81 9.19 3.96
C ALA A 68 -6.28 10.62 3.67
N THR A 69 -7.47 10.74 3.10
CA THR A 69 -8.12 12.03 2.80
C THR A 69 -9.07 12.42 3.93
N ALA A 70 -9.63 13.63 3.84
CA ALA A 70 -10.68 14.09 4.76
C ALA A 70 -12.07 13.52 4.41
N GLU A 71 -12.23 12.93 3.23
CA GLU A 71 -13.48 12.30 2.83
C GLU A 71 -13.66 10.97 3.58
N VAL A 72 -14.86 10.74 4.09
CA VAL A 72 -15.21 9.53 4.85
C VAL A 72 -16.33 8.78 4.14
N ALA A 73 -16.14 7.47 3.97
CA ALA A 73 -17.13 6.55 3.44
C ALA A 73 -17.13 5.28 4.29
N PHE A 74 -18.32 4.80 4.69
CA PHE A 74 -18.48 3.59 5.51
C PHE A 74 -17.65 3.61 6.81
N ASP A 75 -17.70 4.73 7.54
CA ASP A 75 -16.97 4.94 8.79
C ASP A 75 -15.43 4.81 8.66
N ALA A 76 -14.90 4.95 7.44
CA ALA A 76 -13.46 4.89 7.15
C ALA A 76 -13.02 6.04 6.22
N PRO A 77 -11.77 6.53 6.35
CA PRO A 77 -11.25 7.56 5.46
C PRO A 77 -11.01 7.00 4.05
N VAL A 78 -11.38 7.78 3.03
CA VAL A 78 -11.04 7.46 1.64
C VAL A 78 -9.53 7.62 1.46
N ILE A 79 -8.89 6.64 0.81
CA ILE A 79 -7.45 6.65 0.56
C ILE A 79 -7.20 7.10 -0.87
N SER A 80 -6.50 8.23 -1.01
CA SER A 80 -5.91 8.62 -2.29
C SER A 80 -4.67 7.78 -2.56
N ARG A 81 -4.48 7.35 -3.80
CA ARG A 81 -3.34 6.51 -4.21
C ARG A 81 -2.80 6.99 -5.55
N ARG A 82 -1.48 7.14 -5.62
CA ARG A 82 -0.73 7.41 -6.85
C ARG A 82 0.31 6.31 -7.00
N SER A 83 0.41 5.73 -8.18
CA SER A 83 1.39 4.68 -8.45
C SER A 83 2.08 4.93 -9.77
N ILE A 84 3.38 4.66 -9.81
CA ILE A 84 4.20 4.66 -11.01
C ILE A 84 5.01 3.39 -11.06
N GLN A 85 5.13 2.84 -12.27
CA GLN A 85 6.04 1.75 -12.58
C GLN A 85 6.91 2.22 -13.74
N THR A 86 8.22 2.10 -13.57
CA THR A 86 9.18 2.55 -14.57
C THR A 86 10.40 1.63 -14.59
N GLN A 87 11.07 1.61 -15.73
CA GLN A 87 12.37 0.99 -15.89
C GLN A 87 13.35 2.10 -16.28
N LEU A 88 14.44 2.16 -15.53
CA LEU A 88 15.49 3.17 -15.71
C LEU A 88 16.79 2.45 -16.05
N LEU A 89 17.56 3.02 -16.97
CA LEU A 89 18.95 2.66 -17.19
C LEU A 89 19.82 3.79 -16.64
N VAL A 90 20.77 3.44 -15.77
CA VAL A 90 21.64 4.38 -15.06
C VAL A 90 23.10 4.01 -15.31
#